data_AF-A0A950SNW3-F1
#
_entry.id   AF-A0A950SNW3-F1
#
_cell.length_a   1.000
_cell.length_b   1.000
_cell.length_c   1.000
_cell.angle_alpha   90.00
_cell.angle_beta   90.00
_cell.angle_gamma   90.00
#
_symmetry.space_group_name_H-M   'P 1'
#
loop_
_entity.id
_entity.type
_entity.pdbx_description
1 polymer ?
#
loop_
_entity_poly.entity_id
_entity_poly.type
_entity_poly.pdbx_seq_one_letter_code
_entity_poly.pdbx_strand_id
1 'polypeptide(L)'
;MSPADAFERCIAVGGVAVFPADTVYGLACDPGSRFAVERLYLLKRRPLEKPSAVMFFDLELAFEALPELGERTRSAMRGLLPGGVLLLLPNPAERFPLACGADTSTLGLRVPVLTAPDLAGVRWPVLQSSANRAGGQDARRLEDVPELIRAGADLLIDGGELPGTPSTVVDLRDYEETGAWQVVREGAVPRTVLERALGGQFHFKPSSYLELMRAEVPAYDRLQEELAAASARGSRVGRILELGTGTGETARRLLARHPGARLVGIDTSEAMLAVARQSLPSEFVDLRVASLEQPLPDGSFDLVASALCVHHLDGPAKAELFRRVRDALAPGGRFLLADVVVPADLADARTPLTPGFDRPSTVAEQLIWLVEAGFEARVAWAEGDLAVLVAERA
;
A
#
# COMPACT_ATOMS: atom_id res chain seq x y z
N MET A 1 -3.81 1.98 -35.60
CA MET A 1 -2.74 1.44 -34.74
C MET A 1 -2.80 2.25 -33.46
N SER A 2 -3.01 1.59 -32.32
CA SER A 2 -3.06 2.29 -31.03
C SER A 2 -1.66 2.83 -30.67
N PRO A 3 -1.55 3.83 -29.77
CA PRO A 3 -0.26 4.23 -29.22
C PRO A 3 0.52 3.06 -28.61
N ALA A 4 -0.17 2.14 -27.92
CA ALA A 4 0.41 0.91 -27.39
C ALA A 4 0.98 0.00 -28.49
N ASP A 5 0.23 -0.24 -29.58
CA ASP A 5 0.70 -1.07 -30.71
C ASP A 5 1.95 -0.46 -31.38
N ALA A 6 1.95 0.86 -31.55
CA ALA A 6 3.08 1.57 -32.16
C ALA A 6 4.32 1.50 -31.26
N PHE A 7 4.11 1.66 -29.95
CA PHE A 7 5.16 1.53 -28.94
C PHE A 7 5.74 0.12 -28.93
N GLU A 8 4.91 -0.93 -28.80
CA GLU A 8 5.37 -2.33 -28.82
C GLU A 8 6.15 -2.67 -30.09
N ARG A 9 5.64 -2.26 -31.26
CA ARG A 9 6.34 -2.49 -32.53
C ARG A 9 7.70 -1.81 -32.57
N CYS A 10 7.80 -0.57 -32.09
CA CYS A 10 9.07 0.16 -32.03
C CYS A 10 10.09 -0.60 -31.16
N ILE A 11 9.67 -1.03 -29.97
CA ILE A 11 10.53 -1.77 -29.04
C ILE A 11 10.94 -3.13 -29.62
N ALA A 12 10.00 -3.89 -30.20
CA ALA A 12 10.23 -5.23 -30.73
C ALA A 12 11.24 -5.30 -31.88
N VAL A 13 11.41 -4.22 -32.65
CA VAL A 13 12.41 -4.12 -33.72
C VAL A 13 13.74 -3.51 -33.27
N GLY A 14 13.93 -3.31 -31.96
CA GLY A 14 15.13 -2.73 -31.37
C GLY A 14 15.20 -1.20 -31.47
N GLY A 15 14.07 -0.53 -31.68
CA GLY A 15 13.95 0.92 -31.70
C GLY A 15 14.01 1.54 -30.29
N VAL A 16 14.15 2.87 -30.27
CA VAL A 16 14.12 3.68 -29.05
C VAL A 16 12.91 4.61 -29.09
N ALA A 17 12.09 4.60 -28.05
CA ALA A 17 10.88 5.42 -27.96
C ALA A 17 11.01 6.49 -26.87
N VAL A 18 10.59 7.72 -27.18
CA VAL A 18 10.29 8.77 -26.19
C VAL A 18 8.81 8.71 -25.88
N PHE A 19 8.46 8.70 -24.59
CA PHE A 19 7.07 8.62 -24.15
C PHE A 19 6.82 9.39 -22.85
N PRO A 20 5.59 9.86 -22.60
CA PRO A 20 5.21 10.47 -21.34
C PRO A 20 5.00 9.39 -20.26
N ALA A 21 5.73 9.48 -19.14
CA ALA A 21 5.45 8.67 -17.95
C ALA A 21 4.54 9.45 -16.99
N ASP A 22 4.36 8.94 -15.77
CA ASP A 22 3.58 9.57 -14.70
C ASP A 22 4.33 10.68 -13.93
N THR A 23 5.60 10.90 -14.25
CA THR A 23 6.49 11.87 -13.57
C THR A 23 7.13 12.84 -14.55
N VAL A 24 7.93 12.31 -15.48
CA VAL A 24 8.73 13.03 -16.49
C VAL A 24 8.71 12.23 -17.78
N TYR A 25 9.10 12.84 -18.91
CA TYR A 25 9.25 12.07 -20.15
C TYR A 25 10.34 11.00 -20.00
N GLY A 26 10.07 9.82 -20.52
CA GLY A 26 10.95 8.65 -20.52
C GLY A 26 11.50 8.33 -21.90
N LEU A 27 12.64 7.64 -21.91
CA LEU A 27 13.26 7.00 -23.06
C LEU A 27 13.24 5.49 -22.78
N ALA A 28 12.71 4.70 -23.73
CA ALA A 28 12.52 3.28 -23.60
C ALA A 28 13.13 2.48 -24.75
N CYS A 29 13.62 1.28 -24.46
CA CYS A 29 14.04 0.30 -25.45
C CYS A 29 13.82 -1.13 -24.92
N ASP A 30 14.06 -2.14 -25.76
CA ASP A 30 14.02 -3.55 -25.33
C ASP A 30 15.17 -3.83 -24.33
N PRO A 31 14.87 -4.34 -23.10
CA PRO A 31 15.87 -4.63 -22.10
C PRO A 31 16.74 -5.85 -22.44
N GLY A 32 16.33 -6.69 -23.40
CA GLY A 32 17.10 -7.84 -23.89
C GLY A 32 18.02 -7.51 -25.07
N SER A 33 17.86 -6.35 -25.71
CA SER A 33 18.59 -6.00 -26.92
C SER A 33 19.80 -5.12 -26.62
N ARG A 34 21.01 -5.71 -26.64
CA ARG A 34 22.26 -4.97 -26.46
C ARG A 34 22.37 -3.77 -27.41
N PHE A 35 21.98 -3.94 -28.66
CA PHE A 35 21.97 -2.88 -29.66
C PHE A 35 21.06 -1.71 -29.26
N ALA A 36 19.84 -1.99 -28.81
CA ALA A 36 18.89 -0.95 -28.43
C ALA A 36 19.33 -0.23 -27.15
N VAL A 37 19.87 -0.96 -26.17
CA VAL A 37 20.43 -0.41 -24.94
C VAL A 37 21.62 0.51 -25.23
N GLU A 38 22.58 0.08 -26.05
CA GLU A 38 23.73 0.92 -26.44
C GLU A 38 23.27 2.21 -27.13
N ARG A 39 22.29 2.14 -28.05
CA ARG A 39 21.70 3.33 -28.68
C ARG A 39 21.07 4.27 -27.66
N LEU A 40 20.27 3.76 -26.74
CA LEU A 40 19.62 4.55 -25.69
C LEU A 40 20.67 5.32 -24.86
N TYR A 41 21.76 4.66 -24.45
CA TYR A 41 22.82 5.28 -23.67
C TYR A 41 23.62 6.31 -24.46
N LEU A 42 23.88 6.06 -25.75
CA LEU A 42 24.52 7.02 -26.66
C LEU A 42 23.69 8.30 -26.81
N LEU A 43 22.38 8.18 -27.03
CA LEU A 43 21.47 9.34 -27.13
C LEU A 43 21.49 10.19 -25.86
N LYS A 44 21.57 9.54 -24.70
CA LYS A 44 21.66 10.20 -23.38
C LYS A 44 23.05 10.72 -23.03
N ARG A 45 24.09 10.33 -23.76
CA ARG A 45 25.50 10.51 -23.36
C ARG A 45 25.75 9.96 -21.95
N ARG A 46 25.22 8.77 -21.66
CA ARG A 46 25.32 8.09 -20.37
C ARG A 46 26.34 6.93 -20.49
N PRO A 47 27.26 6.75 -19.53
CA PRO A 47 28.12 5.56 -19.49
C PRO A 47 27.30 4.28 -19.26
N LEU A 48 27.65 3.18 -19.93
CA LEU A 48 26.92 1.89 -19.86
C LEU A 48 26.97 1.25 -18.47
N GLU A 49 27.96 1.61 -17.65
CA GLU A 49 28.14 1.11 -16.29
C GLU A 49 27.08 1.65 -15.32
N LYS A 50 26.39 2.75 -15.70
CA LYS A 50 25.36 3.35 -14.86
C LYS A 50 24.02 2.63 -15.04
N PRO A 51 23.43 2.02 -14.01
CA PRO A 51 22.18 1.27 -14.14
C PRO A 51 21.01 2.12 -14.64
N SER A 52 19.99 1.44 -15.17
CA SER A 52 18.67 1.98 -15.53
C SER A 52 17.58 1.10 -14.94
N ALA A 53 16.32 1.54 -15.02
CA ALA A 53 15.20 0.71 -14.58
C ALA A 53 14.72 -0.23 -15.69
N VAL A 54 14.16 -1.36 -15.29
CA VAL A 54 13.19 -2.10 -16.10
C VAL A 54 11.80 -1.64 -15.67
N MET A 55 11.01 -1.22 -16.64
CA MET A 55 9.66 -0.74 -16.45
C MET A 55 8.68 -1.78 -16.99
N PHE A 56 7.69 -2.11 -16.18
CA PHE A 56 6.51 -2.87 -16.58
C PHE A 56 5.30 -1.93 -16.62
N PHE A 57 4.29 -2.32 -17.39
CA PHE A 57 3.03 -1.59 -17.51
C PHE A 57 1.92 -2.20 -16.64
N ASP A 58 2.19 -3.38 -16.08
CA ASP A 58 1.32 -4.13 -15.18
C ASP A 58 2.18 -4.71 -14.06
N LEU A 59 1.70 -4.60 -12.82
CA LEU A 59 2.39 -5.11 -11.65
C LEU A 59 2.40 -6.66 -11.61
N GLU A 60 1.37 -7.32 -12.12
CA GLU A 60 1.33 -8.78 -12.16
C GLU A 60 2.38 -9.35 -13.13
N LEU A 61 2.59 -8.70 -14.28
CA LEU A 61 3.68 -9.07 -15.20
C LEU A 61 5.07 -8.89 -14.56
N ALA A 62 5.22 -7.90 -13.68
CA ALA A 62 6.44 -7.73 -12.90
C ALA A 62 6.65 -8.90 -11.91
N PHE A 63 5.59 -9.36 -11.24
CA PHE A 63 5.65 -10.53 -10.35
C PHE A 63 5.92 -11.84 -11.10
N GLU A 64 5.33 -12.03 -12.28
CA GLU A 64 5.62 -13.17 -13.16
C GLU A 64 7.07 -13.18 -13.60
N ALA A 65 7.63 -12.00 -13.89
CA ALA A 65 9.03 -11.86 -14.28
C ALA A 65 10.01 -12.07 -13.12
N LEU A 66 9.57 -11.92 -11.86
CA LEU A 66 10.41 -11.98 -10.65
C LEU A 66 9.82 -12.97 -9.61
N PRO A 67 9.70 -14.27 -9.96
CA PRO A 67 9.13 -15.28 -9.08
C PRO A 67 9.92 -15.46 -7.78
N GLU A 68 11.21 -15.13 -7.76
CA GLU A 68 12.12 -15.22 -6.61
C GLU A 68 11.82 -14.23 -5.47
N LEU A 69 11.03 -13.17 -5.68
CA LEU A 69 10.72 -12.20 -4.64
C LEU A 69 9.78 -12.81 -3.58
N GLY A 70 10.14 -12.64 -2.31
CA GLY A 70 9.33 -13.08 -1.17
C GLY A 70 8.09 -12.22 -0.94
N GLU A 71 7.18 -12.71 -0.08
CA GLU A 71 5.86 -12.09 0.11
C GLU A 71 5.97 -10.70 0.74
N ARG A 72 6.97 -10.45 1.59
CA ARG A 72 7.14 -9.14 2.23
C ARG A 72 7.50 -8.07 1.19
N THR A 73 8.42 -8.39 0.29
CA THR A 73 8.82 -7.54 -0.82
C THR A 73 7.68 -7.36 -1.81
N ARG A 74 6.94 -8.43 -2.16
CA ARG A 74 5.75 -8.34 -3.02
C ARG A 74 4.67 -7.45 -2.41
N SER A 75 4.42 -7.56 -1.11
CA SER A 75 3.47 -6.71 -0.39
C SER A 75 3.89 -5.24 -0.45
N ALA A 76 5.17 -4.94 -0.21
CA ALA A 76 5.72 -3.59 -0.39
C ALA A 76 5.56 -3.07 -1.83
N MET A 77 5.79 -3.92 -2.84
CA MET A 77 5.55 -3.55 -4.24
C MET A 77 4.08 -3.20 -4.49
N ARG A 78 3.11 -3.98 -3.98
CA ARG A 78 1.67 -3.65 -4.10
C ARG A 78 1.29 -2.33 -3.43
N GLY A 79 1.95 -1.99 -2.33
CA GLY A 79 1.71 -0.72 -1.62
C GLY A 79 2.34 0.50 -2.27
N LEU A 80 3.39 0.31 -3.08
CA LEU A 80 4.17 1.40 -3.70
C LEU A 80 3.93 1.56 -5.21
N LEU A 81 3.45 0.51 -5.87
CA LEU A 81 3.27 0.43 -7.32
C LEU A 81 1.84 0.02 -7.67
N PRO A 82 1.28 0.54 -8.78
CA PRO A 82 1.88 1.49 -9.72
C PRO A 82 2.02 2.90 -9.12
N GLY A 83 3.08 3.63 -9.49
CA GLY A 83 3.31 4.99 -9.01
C GLY A 83 4.67 5.60 -9.32
N GLY A 84 4.88 6.81 -8.80
CA GLY A 84 6.08 7.63 -8.95
C GLY A 84 7.30 7.13 -8.15
N VAL A 85 7.49 5.81 -8.04
CA VAL A 85 8.59 5.18 -7.29
C VAL A 85 9.38 4.25 -8.22
N LEU A 86 10.70 4.21 -8.03
CA LEU A 86 11.60 3.21 -8.59
C LEU A 86 12.18 2.39 -7.43
N LEU A 87 12.01 1.07 -7.50
CA LEU A 87 12.45 0.14 -6.46
C LEU A 87 13.78 -0.50 -6.87
N LEU A 88 14.77 -0.48 -6.00
CA LEU A 88 15.97 -1.31 -6.14
C LEU A 88 15.70 -2.63 -5.41
N LEU A 89 15.65 -3.71 -6.16
CA LEU A 89 15.27 -5.04 -5.70
C LEU A 89 16.48 -5.98 -5.78
N PRO A 90 16.52 -7.03 -4.93
CA PRO A 90 17.50 -8.10 -5.10
C PRO A 90 17.22 -8.85 -6.41
N ASN A 91 18.27 -9.20 -7.15
CA ASN A 91 18.20 -9.86 -8.45
C ASN A 91 19.05 -11.13 -8.50
N PRO A 92 18.76 -12.15 -7.68
CA PRO A 92 19.58 -13.36 -7.56
C PRO A 92 19.62 -14.20 -8.84
N ALA A 93 18.63 -14.05 -9.73
CA ALA A 93 18.56 -14.72 -11.02
C ALA A 93 19.19 -13.88 -12.17
N GLU A 94 19.82 -12.75 -11.85
CA GLU A 94 20.45 -11.82 -12.82
C GLU A 94 19.54 -11.47 -14.01
N ARG A 95 18.25 -11.22 -13.73
CA ARG A 95 17.27 -10.86 -14.75
C ARG A 95 17.58 -9.48 -15.32
N PHE A 96 17.38 -9.35 -16.63
CA PHE A 96 17.62 -8.09 -17.37
C PHE A 96 19.01 -7.48 -17.10
N PRO A 97 20.11 -8.24 -17.32
CA PRO A 97 21.45 -7.84 -16.89
C PRO A 97 21.93 -6.54 -17.57
N LEU A 98 21.44 -6.26 -18.78
CA LEU A 98 21.75 -5.02 -19.51
C LEU A 98 21.20 -3.75 -18.84
N ALA A 99 20.20 -3.87 -17.96
CA ALA A 99 19.67 -2.74 -17.19
C ALA A 99 20.44 -2.48 -15.89
N CYS A 100 21.16 -3.49 -15.36
CA CYS A 100 21.72 -3.48 -14.02
C CYS A 100 23.07 -2.74 -13.91
N GLY A 101 23.67 -2.34 -15.03
CA GLY A 101 24.98 -1.69 -15.03
C GLY A 101 26.08 -2.62 -14.53
N ALA A 102 26.94 -2.15 -13.62
CA ALA A 102 28.06 -2.93 -13.09
C ALA A 102 27.67 -3.99 -12.04
N ASP A 103 26.50 -3.87 -11.40
CA ASP A 103 26.03 -4.76 -10.35
C ASP A 103 24.76 -5.49 -10.81
N THR A 104 24.91 -6.69 -11.35
CA THR A 104 23.79 -7.52 -11.83
C THR A 104 22.91 -8.07 -10.71
N SER A 105 23.38 -8.02 -9.45
CA SER A 105 22.62 -8.48 -8.29
C SER A 105 21.55 -7.48 -7.83
N THR A 106 21.52 -6.27 -8.40
CA THR A 106 20.53 -5.23 -8.12
C THR A 106 19.72 -4.89 -9.37
N LEU A 107 18.40 -5.03 -9.31
CA LEU A 107 17.49 -4.61 -10.39
C LEU A 107 16.71 -3.35 -9.98
N GLY A 108 16.80 -2.31 -10.80
CA GLY A 108 15.87 -1.18 -10.72
C GLY A 108 14.55 -1.55 -11.40
N LEU A 109 13.43 -1.51 -10.69
CA LEU A 109 12.10 -1.82 -11.21
C LEU A 109 11.13 -0.64 -11.05
N ARG A 110 10.25 -0.48 -12.04
CA ARG A 110 9.19 0.53 -12.01
C ARG A 110 7.90 0.03 -12.65
N VAL A 111 6.77 0.44 -12.10
CA VAL A 111 5.44 0.37 -12.74
C VAL A 111 4.77 1.73 -12.58
N PRO A 112 4.65 2.56 -13.63
CA PRO A 112 4.09 3.90 -13.52
C PRO A 112 2.55 3.93 -13.65
N VAL A 113 1.91 5.00 -13.17
CA VAL A 113 0.48 5.27 -13.44
C VAL A 113 0.32 6.09 -14.72
N LEU A 114 0.21 5.43 -15.88
CA LEU A 114 0.13 6.11 -17.17
C LEU A 114 -1.27 6.65 -17.45
N THR A 115 -1.39 7.98 -17.58
CA THR A 115 -2.68 8.64 -17.82
C THR A 115 -2.91 9.05 -19.27
N ALA A 116 -1.85 9.35 -20.04
CA ALA A 116 -1.94 9.64 -21.46
C ALA A 116 -0.58 9.58 -22.18
N PRO A 117 -0.52 9.01 -23.40
CA PRO A 117 -1.56 8.18 -24.00
C PRO A 117 -1.64 6.81 -23.32
N ASP A 118 -2.74 6.11 -23.58
CA ASP A 118 -2.96 4.77 -23.05
C ASP A 118 -1.93 3.77 -23.62
N LEU A 119 -1.01 3.36 -22.75
CA LEU A 119 -0.03 2.30 -22.99
C LEU A 119 -0.33 1.07 -22.11
N ALA A 120 -1.51 0.98 -21.46
CA ALA A 120 -1.86 -0.11 -20.55
C ALA A 120 -1.91 -1.49 -21.25
N GLY A 121 -2.12 -1.50 -22.58
CA GLY A 121 -2.09 -2.72 -23.39
C GLY A 121 -0.69 -3.30 -23.63
N VAL A 122 0.37 -2.56 -23.28
CA VAL A 122 1.75 -3.01 -23.51
C VAL A 122 2.10 -4.11 -22.52
N ARG A 123 2.39 -5.32 -23.03
CA ARG A 123 2.69 -6.48 -22.16
C ARG A 123 4.19 -6.76 -22.00
N TRP A 124 5.02 -6.09 -22.79
CA TRP A 124 6.46 -6.33 -22.79
C TRP A 124 7.19 -5.37 -21.85
N PRO A 125 8.12 -5.84 -20.99
CA PRO A 125 8.94 -4.93 -20.18
C PRO A 125 9.89 -4.11 -21.05
N VAL A 126 10.18 -2.89 -20.62
CA VAL A 126 11.14 -2.00 -21.31
C VAL A 126 12.27 -1.59 -20.39
N LEU A 127 13.49 -1.44 -20.90
CA LEU A 127 14.50 -0.65 -20.20
C LEU A 127 14.08 0.82 -20.30
N GLN A 128 14.01 1.50 -19.16
CA GLN A 128 13.53 2.88 -19.06
C GLN A 128 14.54 3.79 -18.36
N SER A 129 14.73 4.98 -18.91
CA SER A 129 15.42 6.11 -18.27
C SER A 129 14.68 7.41 -18.55
N SER A 130 14.93 8.49 -17.81
CA SER A 130 14.37 9.82 -18.13
C SER A 130 14.83 10.30 -19.51
N ALA A 131 14.03 11.09 -20.23
CA ALA A 131 14.34 11.58 -21.58
C ALA A 131 15.22 12.84 -21.55
N ASN A 132 16.33 12.79 -20.84
CA ASN A 132 17.30 13.87 -20.69
C ASN A 132 18.74 13.38 -20.91
N ARG A 133 19.67 14.33 -21.10
CA ARG A 133 21.11 14.03 -21.04
C ARG A 133 21.46 13.59 -19.62
N ALA A 134 22.50 12.75 -19.48
CA ALA A 134 22.98 12.35 -18.16
C ALA A 134 23.34 13.59 -17.31
N GLY A 135 22.66 13.76 -16.17
CA GLY A 135 22.83 14.92 -15.27
C GLY A 135 22.14 16.21 -15.75
N GLY A 136 21.38 16.17 -16.84
CA GLY A 136 20.58 17.30 -17.33
C GLY A 136 19.23 17.42 -16.62
N GLN A 137 18.52 18.51 -16.88
CA GLN A 137 17.16 18.73 -16.37
C GLN A 137 16.19 17.69 -16.93
N ASP A 138 15.26 17.21 -16.10
CA ASP A 138 14.21 16.30 -16.53
C ASP A 138 13.15 17.04 -17.38
N ALA A 139 12.67 16.37 -18.43
CA ALA A 139 11.74 16.94 -19.40
C ALA A 139 10.28 16.80 -18.91
N ARG A 140 9.57 17.93 -18.82
CA ARG A 140 8.15 17.97 -18.45
C ARG A 140 7.23 17.93 -19.65
N ARG A 141 7.73 18.42 -20.79
CA ARG A 141 7.06 18.42 -22.08
C ARG A 141 7.95 17.76 -23.12
N LEU A 142 7.36 17.28 -24.22
CA LEU A 142 8.14 16.71 -25.33
C LEU A 142 9.17 17.72 -25.87
N GLU A 143 8.83 19.01 -25.93
CA GLU A 143 9.74 20.09 -26.35
C GLU A 143 10.98 20.26 -25.47
N ASP A 144 10.89 19.90 -24.17
CA ASP A 144 12.01 19.96 -23.24
C ASP A 144 13.02 18.81 -23.46
N VAL A 145 12.62 17.76 -24.19
CA VAL A 145 13.51 16.64 -24.51
C VAL A 145 14.61 17.15 -25.46
N PRO A 146 15.90 16.90 -25.13
CA PRO A 146 17.01 17.36 -25.95
C PRO A 146 16.87 16.96 -27.42
N GLU A 147 17.20 17.89 -28.33
CA GLU A 147 17.09 17.68 -29.79
C GLU A 147 17.76 16.40 -30.28
N LEU A 148 18.94 16.04 -29.72
CA LEU A 148 19.62 14.79 -30.06
C LEU A 148 18.79 13.55 -29.74
N ILE A 149 18.08 13.56 -28.61
CA ILE A 149 17.20 12.45 -28.21
C ILE A 149 15.95 12.45 -29.10
N ARG A 150 15.33 13.62 -29.34
CA ARG A 150 14.14 13.71 -30.19
C ARG A 150 14.41 13.27 -31.63
N ALA A 151 15.52 13.71 -32.22
CA ALA A 151 15.90 13.35 -33.58
C ALA A 151 16.41 11.90 -33.72
N GLY A 152 16.90 11.31 -32.62
CA GLY A 152 17.47 9.96 -32.62
C GLY A 152 16.53 8.86 -32.15
N ALA A 153 15.38 9.20 -31.57
CA ALA A 153 14.34 8.25 -31.21
C ALA A 153 13.52 7.86 -32.44
N ASP A 154 13.16 6.58 -32.53
CA ASP A 154 12.40 6.00 -33.62
C ASP A 154 10.88 6.21 -33.45
N LEU A 155 10.45 6.55 -32.23
CA LEU A 155 9.07 6.92 -31.90
C LEU A 155 9.04 8.06 -30.88
N LEU A 156 8.26 9.09 -31.17
CA LEU A 156 7.96 10.17 -30.23
C LEU A 156 6.48 10.14 -29.90
N ILE A 157 6.16 9.97 -28.62
CA ILE A 157 4.80 10.05 -28.11
C ILE A 157 4.67 11.32 -27.29
N ASP A 158 3.67 12.14 -27.60
CA ASP A 158 3.36 13.35 -26.85
C ASP A 158 2.15 13.13 -25.93
N GLY A 159 2.34 13.36 -24.62
CA GLY A 159 1.30 13.29 -23.59
C GLY A 159 0.98 14.65 -22.96
N GLY A 160 1.52 15.74 -23.48
CA GLY A 160 1.36 17.07 -22.90
C GLY A 160 2.34 17.34 -21.74
N GLU A 161 1.91 18.17 -20.78
CA GLU A 161 2.77 18.58 -19.66
C GLU A 161 2.62 17.65 -18.45
N LEU A 162 3.77 17.15 -17.96
CA LEU A 162 3.87 16.24 -16.82
C LEU A 162 4.23 16.98 -15.52
N PRO A 163 4.05 16.36 -14.33
CA PRO A 163 4.38 16.96 -13.04
C PRO A 163 5.84 17.44 -12.94
N GLY A 164 6.77 16.73 -13.58
CA GLY A 164 8.16 17.14 -13.75
C GLY A 164 9.12 16.80 -12.62
N THR A 165 8.60 16.24 -11.53
CA THR A 165 9.44 15.70 -10.46
C THR A 165 9.71 14.23 -10.76
N PRO A 166 10.97 13.78 -10.93
CA PRO A 166 11.29 12.39 -11.22
C PRO A 166 10.91 11.47 -10.05
N SER A 167 10.74 10.17 -10.33
CA SER A 167 10.39 9.18 -9.31
C SER A 167 11.32 9.20 -8.10
N THR A 168 10.77 8.93 -6.92
CA THR A 168 11.57 8.63 -5.73
C THR A 168 12.25 7.27 -5.91
N VAL A 169 13.53 7.15 -5.56
CA VAL A 169 14.26 5.88 -5.63
C VAL A 169 14.36 5.28 -4.23
N VAL A 170 13.87 4.06 -4.08
CA VAL A 170 13.83 3.34 -2.80
C VAL A 170 14.61 2.05 -2.93
N ASP A 171 15.51 1.81 -1.99
CA ASP A 171 16.28 0.58 -1.89
C ASP A 171 15.55 -0.41 -0.98
N LEU A 172 15.20 -1.56 -1.56
CA LEU A 172 14.51 -2.68 -0.90
C LEU A 172 15.33 -3.98 -0.98
N ARG A 173 16.63 -3.92 -1.28
CA ARG A 173 17.47 -5.12 -1.47
C ARG A 173 17.46 -6.06 -0.27
N ASP A 174 17.53 -5.49 0.94
CA ASP A 174 17.54 -6.25 2.20
C ASP A 174 16.15 -6.29 2.86
N TYR A 175 15.10 -5.83 2.17
CA TYR A 175 13.79 -5.60 2.77
C TYR A 175 13.10 -6.90 3.17
N GLU A 176 13.22 -7.96 2.36
CA GLU A 176 12.67 -9.27 2.67
C GLU A 176 13.20 -9.78 4.03
N GLU A 177 14.53 -9.81 4.16
CA GLU A 177 15.22 -10.41 5.30
C GLU A 177 15.13 -9.55 6.56
N THR A 178 15.33 -8.23 6.42
CA THR A 178 15.52 -7.34 7.57
C THR A 178 14.38 -6.35 7.76
N GLY A 179 13.60 -6.06 6.72
CA GLY A 179 12.65 -4.95 6.70
C GLY A 179 13.32 -3.59 6.55
N ALA A 180 14.65 -3.55 6.40
CA ALA A 180 15.37 -2.31 6.18
C ALA A 180 15.12 -1.80 4.75
N TRP A 181 14.90 -0.50 4.64
CA TRP A 181 14.81 0.19 3.37
C TRP A 181 15.36 1.61 3.54
N GLN A 182 15.69 2.24 2.42
CA GLN A 182 16.19 3.61 2.41
C GLN A 182 15.77 4.35 1.15
N VAL A 183 15.53 5.65 1.29
CA VAL A 183 15.41 6.55 0.14
C VAL A 183 16.81 6.85 -0.39
N VAL A 184 17.12 6.39 -1.60
CA VAL A 184 18.38 6.67 -2.30
C VAL A 184 18.33 8.03 -2.99
N ARG A 185 17.14 8.42 -3.47
CA ARG A 185 16.91 9.72 -4.10
C ARG A 185 15.48 10.18 -3.88
N GLU A 186 15.33 11.35 -3.27
CA GLU A 186 14.04 12.04 -3.14
C GLU A 186 13.45 12.39 -4.51
N GLY A 187 12.13 12.34 -4.62
CA GLY A 187 11.40 12.52 -5.88
C GLY A 187 9.91 12.73 -5.68
N ALA A 188 9.11 12.24 -6.63
CA ALA A 188 7.66 12.46 -6.71
C ALA A 188 6.87 11.95 -5.49
N VAL A 189 7.40 10.96 -4.77
CA VAL A 189 6.75 10.35 -3.60
C VAL A 189 7.51 10.72 -2.33
N PRO A 190 6.92 11.50 -1.41
CA PRO A 190 7.56 11.87 -0.16
C PRO A 190 7.86 10.67 0.73
N ARG A 191 8.94 10.77 1.53
CA ARG A 191 9.31 9.76 2.53
C ARG A 191 8.14 9.33 3.43
N THR A 192 7.28 10.25 3.87
CA THR A 192 6.15 9.94 4.74
C THR A 192 5.15 8.98 4.10
N VAL A 193 4.94 9.07 2.78
CA VAL A 193 4.09 8.12 2.04
C VAL A 193 4.75 6.75 1.97
N LEU A 194 6.07 6.72 1.73
CA LEU A 194 6.86 5.49 1.75
C LEU A 194 6.84 4.83 3.14
N GLU A 195 6.97 5.62 4.20
CA GLU A 195 6.91 5.17 5.59
C GLU A 195 5.56 4.55 5.93
N ARG A 196 4.45 4.99 5.34
CA ARG A 196 3.15 4.33 5.54
C ARG A 196 3.02 3.05 4.71
N ALA A 197 3.39 3.11 3.44
CA ALA A 197 3.27 1.96 2.53
C ALA A 197 4.23 0.80 2.90
N LEU A 198 5.46 1.12 3.29
CA LEU A 198 6.47 0.17 3.78
C LEU A 198 6.38 -0.04 5.29
N GLY A 199 5.80 0.91 6.02
CA GLY A 199 5.47 0.79 7.43
C GLY A 199 4.14 0.13 7.70
N GLY A 200 3.60 -0.61 6.72
CA GLY A 200 2.89 -1.85 6.98
C GLY A 200 3.79 -2.76 7.84
N GLN A 201 3.79 -2.48 9.14
CA GLN A 201 4.37 -3.20 10.27
C GLN A 201 5.88 -3.04 10.57
N PHE A 202 6.69 -2.32 9.79
CA PHE A 202 8.15 -2.40 9.96
C PHE A 202 8.94 -1.11 10.21
N HIS A 203 8.29 0.06 10.28
CA HIS A 203 8.77 1.21 11.09
C HIS A 203 8.13 1.25 12.47
N PHE A 204 7.73 0.09 12.97
CA PHE A 204 7.26 -0.06 14.32
C PHE A 204 8.41 0.10 15.30
N LYS A 205 8.54 1.30 15.88
CA LYS A 205 9.19 1.46 17.19
C LYS A 205 8.09 1.39 18.24
N PRO A 206 8.04 0.32 19.06
CA PRO A 206 7.03 0.16 20.12
C PRO A 206 6.85 1.43 20.96
N SER A 207 7.96 2.12 21.24
CA SER A 207 8.00 3.31 22.08
C SER A 207 7.33 4.55 21.47
N SER A 208 7.24 4.67 20.14
CA SER A 208 6.70 5.88 19.48
C SER A 208 5.40 5.64 18.72
N TYR A 209 4.94 4.39 18.61
CA TYR A 209 3.73 4.05 17.85
C TYR A 209 2.48 4.81 18.35
N LEU A 210 2.25 4.84 19.66
CA LEU A 210 1.10 5.56 20.23
C LEU A 210 1.20 7.08 20.04
N GLU A 211 2.41 7.64 20.10
CA GLU A 211 2.63 9.06 19.83
C GLU A 211 2.33 9.39 18.36
N LEU A 212 2.75 8.52 17.44
CA LEU A 212 2.45 8.65 16.02
C LEU A 212 0.93 8.56 15.75
N MET A 213 0.24 7.56 16.33
CA MET A 213 -1.21 7.44 16.18
C MET A 213 -1.95 8.68 16.69
N ARG A 214 -1.53 9.25 17.82
CA ARG A 214 -2.13 10.49 18.35
C ARG A 214 -1.84 11.71 17.49
N ALA A 215 -0.70 11.74 16.80
CA ALA A 215 -0.34 12.82 15.89
C ALA A 215 -1.12 12.73 14.56
N GLU A 216 -1.33 11.52 14.05
CA GLU A 216 -1.99 11.28 12.77
C GLU A 216 -3.52 11.21 12.87
N VAL A 217 -4.06 10.74 13.99
CA VAL A 217 -5.50 10.59 14.20
C VAL A 217 -5.95 11.63 15.24
N PRO A 218 -6.49 12.79 14.83
CA PRO A 218 -6.68 13.95 15.71
C PRO A 218 -7.53 13.68 16.96
N ALA A 219 -8.50 12.77 16.87
CA ALA A 219 -9.36 12.38 17.99
C ALA A 219 -9.11 10.94 18.47
N TYR A 220 -7.88 10.42 18.34
CA TYR A 220 -7.52 9.04 18.68
C TYR A 220 -7.98 8.60 20.07
N ASP A 221 -7.63 9.36 21.12
CA ASP A 221 -7.96 8.99 22.49
C ASP A 221 -9.48 9.00 22.71
N ARG A 222 -10.19 9.95 22.10
CA ARG A 222 -11.66 10.04 22.16
C ARG A 222 -12.32 8.88 21.42
N LEU A 223 -11.85 8.53 20.23
CA LEU A 223 -12.31 7.36 19.48
C LEU A 223 -12.21 6.08 20.32
N GLN A 224 -11.08 5.88 20.98
CA GLN A 224 -10.84 4.75 21.88
C GLN A 224 -11.75 4.77 23.12
N GLU A 225 -12.01 5.94 23.71
CA GLU A 225 -12.95 6.10 24.82
C GLU A 225 -14.39 5.76 24.42
N GLU A 226 -14.85 6.26 23.27
CA GLU A 226 -16.21 6.04 22.77
C GLU A 226 -16.45 4.57 22.41
N LEU A 227 -15.46 3.88 21.82
CA LEU A 227 -15.54 2.42 21.61
C LEU A 227 -15.63 1.67 22.95
N ALA A 228 -14.75 1.98 23.90
CA ALA A 228 -14.77 1.33 25.21
C ALA A 228 -16.07 1.62 25.97
N ALA A 229 -16.63 2.83 25.87
CA ALA A 229 -17.91 3.20 26.47
C ALA A 229 -19.07 2.46 25.82
N ALA A 230 -19.09 2.30 24.49
CA ALA A 230 -20.10 1.54 23.76
C ALA A 230 -20.12 0.05 24.17
N SER A 231 -18.96 -0.50 24.53
CA SER A 231 -18.85 -1.89 25.00
C SER A 231 -19.59 -2.16 26.32
N ALA A 232 -19.79 -1.15 27.16
CA ALA A 232 -20.36 -1.31 28.50
C ALA A 232 -21.90 -1.38 28.54
N ARG A 233 -22.59 -1.13 27.43
CA ARG A 233 -24.06 -1.20 27.37
C ARG A 233 -24.51 -2.66 27.24
N GLY A 234 -25.65 -3.05 27.80
CA GLY A 234 -26.20 -4.41 27.60
C GLY A 234 -25.66 -5.49 28.54
N SER A 235 -25.67 -6.74 28.06
CA SER A 235 -25.34 -7.95 28.84
C SER A 235 -23.87 -8.04 29.24
N ARG A 236 -23.58 -8.83 30.28
CA ARG A 236 -22.22 -9.11 30.74
C ARG A 236 -21.37 -9.69 29.60
N VAL A 237 -20.21 -9.08 29.34
CA VAL A 237 -19.23 -9.56 28.36
C VAL A 237 -18.22 -10.48 29.05
N GLY A 238 -18.13 -11.74 28.61
CA GLY A 238 -17.19 -12.74 29.12
C GLY A 238 -16.13 -13.15 28.09
N ARG A 239 -16.44 -13.10 26.80
CA ARG A 239 -15.53 -13.42 25.70
C ARG A 239 -15.50 -12.31 24.65
N ILE A 240 -14.31 -11.84 24.34
CA ILE A 240 -14.06 -10.75 23.39
C ILE A 240 -13.19 -11.27 22.24
N LEU A 241 -13.54 -10.92 21.01
CA LEU A 241 -12.64 -11.01 19.85
C LEU A 241 -12.25 -9.59 19.42
N GLU A 242 -10.95 -9.34 19.30
CA GLU A 242 -10.44 -8.07 18.77
C GLU A 242 -9.80 -8.29 17.40
N LEU A 243 -10.25 -7.49 16.43
CA LEU A 243 -9.76 -7.46 15.05
C LEU A 243 -8.76 -6.31 14.93
N GLY A 244 -7.53 -6.60 14.51
CA GLY A 244 -6.47 -5.59 14.39
C GLY A 244 -5.95 -5.13 15.74
N THR A 245 -5.46 -6.08 16.56
CA THR A 245 -5.07 -5.81 17.96
C THR A 245 -3.95 -4.76 18.09
N GLY A 246 -3.09 -4.65 17.08
CA GLY A 246 -1.94 -3.76 17.10
C GLY A 246 -1.11 -3.92 18.38
N THR A 247 -0.81 -2.82 19.05
CA THR A 247 -0.07 -2.80 20.31
C THR A 247 -0.93 -3.03 21.56
N GLY A 248 -2.23 -3.34 21.40
CA GLY A 248 -3.12 -3.72 22.50
C GLY A 248 -3.80 -2.58 23.25
N GLU A 249 -3.85 -1.37 22.70
CA GLU A 249 -4.49 -0.23 23.39
C GLU A 249 -6.01 -0.43 23.55
N THR A 250 -6.69 -0.90 22.51
CA THR A 250 -8.11 -1.24 22.56
C THR A 250 -8.35 -2.42 23.50
N ALA A 251 -7.57 -3.50 23.37
CA ALA A 251 -7.58 -4.66 24.27
C ALA A 251 -7.53 -4.26 25.75
N ARG A 252 -6.56 -3.40 26.10
CA ARG A 252 -6.34 -2.90 27.46
C ARG A 252 -7.58 -2.17 28.00
N ARG A 253 -8.18 -1.30 27.18
CA ARG A 253 -9.39 -0.54 27.57
C ARG A 253 -10.60 -1.44 27.74
N LEU A 254 -10.78 -2.43 26.85
CA LEU A 254 -11.87 -3.40 26.94
C LEU A 254 -11.74 -4.29 28.18
N LEU A 255 -10.54 -4.83 28.46
CA LEU A 255 -10.29 -5.65 29.65
C LEU A 255 -10.47 -4.86 30.95
N ALA A 256 -10.07 -3.59 30.98
CA ALA A 256 -10.32 -2.71 32.11
C ALA A 256 -11.82 -2.47 32.33
N ARG A 257 -12.62 -2.43 31.26
CA ARG A 257 -14.07 -2.22 31.32
C ARG A 257 -14.85 -3.48 31.67
N HIS A 258 -14.32 -4.65 31.32
CA HIS A 258 -14.94 -5.96 31.53
C HIS A 258 -14.05 -6.89 32.39
N PRO A 259 -13.97 -6.65 33.72
CA PRO A 259 -13.15 -7.48 34.60
C PRO A 259 -13.51 -8.97 34.52
N GLY A 260 -12.49 -9.78 34.23
CA GLY A 260 -12.60 -11.24 34.08
C GLY A 260 -13.04 -11.72 32.70
N ALA A 261 -13.22 -10.84 31.72
CA ALA A 261 -13.39 -11.25 30.34
C ALA A 261 -12.10 -11.85 29.78
N ARG A 262 -12.24 -12.85 28.90
CA ARG A 262 -11.13 -13.39 28.10
C ARG A 262 -11.17 -12.76 26.72
N LEU A 263 -10.00 -12.38 26.21
CA LEU A 263 -9.85 -11.73 24.91
C LEU A 263 -9.02 -12.60 23.97
N VAL A 264 -9.52 -12.82 22.77
CA VAL A 264 -8.73 -13.33 21.63
C VAL A 264 -8.45 -12.13 20.72
N GLY A 265 -7.19 -11.82 20.50
CA GLY A 265 -6.77 -10.74 19.61
C GLY A 265 -6.13 -11.30 18.35
N ILE A 266 -6.52 -10.79 17.18
CA ILE A 266 -5.86 -11.10 15.92
C ILE A 266 -5.24 -9.86 15.30
N ASP A 267 -4.06 -10.04 14.69
CA ASP A 267 -3.37 -9.03 13.91
C ASP A 267 -2.48 -9.72 12.87
N THR A 268 -2.21 -9.10 11.73
CA THR A 268 -1.28 -9.66 10.74
C THR A 268 0.19 -9.50 11.16
N SER A 269 0.47 -8.62 12.15
CA SER A 269 1.81 -8.32 12.63
C SER A 269 2.21 -9.11 13.87
N GLU A 270 3.10 -10.09 13.71
CA GLU A 270 3.75 -10.69 14.89
C GLU A 270 4.54 -9.65 15.71
N ALA A 271 5.10 -8.63 15.07
CA ALA A 271 5.85 -7.57 15.76
C ALA A 271 4.95 -6.70 16.67
N MET A 272 3.76 -6.30 16.20
CA MET A 272 2.80 -5.57 17.03
C MET A 272 2.31 -6.45 18.19
N LEU A 273 1.96 -7.71 17.90
CA LEU A 273 1.50 -8.65 18.92
C LEU A 273 2.59 -8.91 19.97
N ALA A 274 3.86 -8.99 19.59
CA ALA A 274 4.98 -9.14 20.53
C ALA A 274 5.04 -7.98 21.56
N VAL A 275 4.59 -6.79 21.20
CA VAL A 275 4.49 -5.64 22.12
C VAL A 275 3.22 -5.67 22.94
N ALA A 276 2.08 -6.01 22.32
CA ALA A 276 0.85 -6.21 23.05
C ALA A 276 1.02 -7.28 24.16
N ARG A 277 1.77 -8.37 23.90
CA ARG A 277 2.11 -9.39 24.91
C ARG A 277 2.91 -8.86 26.10
N GLN A 278 3.63 -7.75 25.96
CA GLN A 278 4.40 -7.15 27.06
C GLN A 278 3.52 -6.34 28.02
N SER A 279 2.39 -5.81 27.55
CA SER A 279 1.51 -4.92 28.31
C SER A 279 0.20 -5.58 28.76
N LEU A 280 -0.25 -6.61 28.04
CA LEU A 280 -1.52 -7.29 28.29
C LEU A 280 -1.38 -8.49 29.25
N PRO A 281 -2.39 -8.77 30.10
CA PRO A 281 -2.34 -9.87 31.05
C PRO A 281 -2.50 -11.22 30.34
N SER A 282 -1.40 -11.97 30.20
CA SER A 282 -1.34 -13.23 29.44
C SER A 282 -2.30 -14.32 29.93
N GLU A 283 -2.82 -14.21 31.16
CA GLU A 283 -3.81 -15.15 31.72
C GLU A 283 -5.21 -15.00 31.10
N PHE A 284 -5.52 -13.81 30.58
CA PHE A 284 -6.81 -13.44 29.99
C PHE A 284 -6.76 -13.22 28.49
N VAL A 285 -5.57 -13.13 27.89
CA VAL A 285 -5.37 -12.71 26.50
C VAL A 285 -4.66 -13.78 25.69
N ASP A 286 -5.26 -14.15 24.56
CA ASP A 286 -4.69 -15.03 23.52
C ASP A 286 -4.50 -14.22 22.23
N LEU A 287 -3.25 -13.99 21.83
CA LEU A 287 -2.90 -13.18 20.65
C LEU A 287 -2.36 -14.04 19.50
N ARG A 288 -2.99 -13.93 18.33
CA ARG A 288 -2.73 -14.79 17.17
C ARG A 288 -2.42 -13.97 15.91
N VAL A 289 -1.42 -14.42 15.16
CA VAL A 289 -1.15 -13.86 13.83
C VAL A 289 -2.21 -14.36 12.85
N ALA A 290 -3.07 -13.47 12.35
CA ALA A 290 -4.10 -13.80 11.37
C ALA A 290 -4.55 -12.56 10.59
N SER A 291 -5.01 -12.76 9.36
CA SER A 291 -5.54 -11.70 8.49
C SER A 291 -7.07 -11.66 8.54
N LEU A 292 -7.65 -10.47 8.35
CA LEU A 292 -9.11 -10.29 8.35
C LEU A 292 -9.76 -10.93 7.12
N GLU A 293 -9.00 -11.24 6.08
CA GLU A 293 -9.41 -11.96 4.88
C GLU A 293 -9.47 -13.48 5.09
N GLN A 294 -8.94 -13.99 6.20
CA GLN A 294 -8.99 -15.41 6.58
C GLN A 294 -10.14 -15.71 7.55
N PRO A 295 -10.56 -16.98 7.72
CA PRO A 295 -11.58 -17.35 8.70
C PRO A 295 -11.27 -16.81 10.11
N LEU A 296 -12.28 -16.24 10.77
CA LEU A 296 -12.13 -15.72 12.14
C LEU A 296 -11.97 -16.88 13.14
N PRO A 297 -11.33 -16.66 14.30
CA PRO A 297 -11.23 -17.66 15.35
C PRO A 297 -12.59 -18.26 15.73
N ASP A 298 -12.65 -19.59 15.82
CA ASP A 298 -13.86 -20.28 16.26
C ASP A 298 -14.21 -19.94 17.72
N GLY A 299 -15.49 -19.67 17.96
CA GLY A 299 -16.02 -19.45 19.30
C GLY A 299 -17.23 -18.53 19.29
N SER A 300 -18.10 -18.71 20.28
CA SER A 300 -19.21 -17.79 20.53
C SER A 300 -18.67 -16.62 21.37
N PHE A 301 -18.54 -15.45 20.75
CA PHE A 301 -18.06 -14.22 21.41
C PHE A 301 -19.23 -13.33 21.83
N ASP A 302 -19.15 -12.73 23.01
CA ASP A 302 -20.17 -11.77 23.46
C ASP A 302 -19.94 -10.39 22.81
N LEU A 303 -18.69 -10.11 22.46
CA LEU A 303 -18.24 -8.85 21.88
C LEU A 303 -17.18 -9.11 20.80
N VAL A 304 -17.37 -8.52 19.63
CA VAL A 304 -16.29 -8.31 18.65
C VAL A 304 -15.99 -6.82 18.60
N ALA A 305 -14.72 -6.45 18.58
CA ALA A 305 -14.30 -5.05 18.48
C ALA A 305 -13.20 -4.88 17.43
N SER A 306 -13.20 -3.73 16.76
CA SER A 306 -12.15 -3.30 15.86
C SER A 306 -11.91 -1.81 16.02
N ALA A 307 -10.66 -1.39 16.04
CA ALA A 307 -10.27 0.02 16.04
C ALA A 307 -9.21 0.28 14.96
N LEU A 308 -9.48 1.16 14.00
CA LEU A 308 -8.54 1.61 12.96
C LEU A 308 -7.85 0.45 12.21
N CYS A 309 -8.65 -0.50 11.71
CA CYS A 309 -8.12 -1.68 11.02
C CYS A 309 -8.96 -2.11 9.81
N VAL A 310 -10.29 -2.03 9.92
CA VAL A 310 -11.21 -2.51 8.87
C VAL A 310 -11.16 -1.61 7.63
N HIS A 311 -10.75 -0.34 7.76
CA HIS A 311 -10.59 0.58 6.63
C HIS A 311 -9.56 0.12 5.58
N HIS A 312 -8.66 -0.83 5.87
CA HIS A 312 -7.74 -1.37 4.86
C HIS A 312 -8.43 -2.30 3.84
N LEU A 313 -9.57 -2.89 4.21
CA LEU A 313 -10.36 -3.76 3.33
C LEU A 313 -11.15 -2.94 2.31
N ASP A 314 -11.34 -3.46 1.10
CA ASP A 314 -12.29 -2.86 0.14
C ASP A 314 -13.76 -3.13 0.53
N GLY A 315 -14.71 -2.50 -0.17
CA GLY A 315 -16.14 -2.63 0.14
C GLY A 315 -16.63 -4.08 0.20
N PRO A 316 -16.42 -4.90 -0.85
CA PRO A 316 -16.79 -6.32 -0.84
C PRO A 316 -16.18 -7.10 0.33
N ALA A 317 -14.89 -6.89 0.64
CA ALA A 317 -14.22 -7.58 1.74
C ALA A 317 -14.76 -7.14 3.12
N LYS A 318 -15.13 -5.87 3.31
CA LYS A 318 -15.82 -5.40 4.52
C LYS A 318 -17.17 -6.08 4.71
N ALA A 319 -17.98 -6.13 3.65
CA ALA A 319 -19.29 -6.79 3.71
C ALA A 319 -19.18 -8.28 4.09
N GLU A 320 -18.18 -8.99 3.54
CA GLU A 320 -17.90 -10.38 3.91
C GLU A 320 -17.36 -10.52 5.34
N LEU A 321 -16.49 -9.60 5.79
CA LEU A 321 -16.05 -9.58 7.18
C LEU A 321 -17.23 -9.43 8.13
N PHE A 322 -18.20 -8.55 7.85
CA PHE A 322 -19.34 -8.34 8.73
C PHE A 322 -20.22 -9.59 8.86
N ARG A 323 -20.39 -10.39 7.80
CA ARG A 323 -21.07 -11.69 7.89
C ARG A 323 -20.32 -12.67 8.80
N ARG A 324 -18.99 -12.77 8.64
CA ARG A 324 -18.17 -13.65 9.49
C ARG A 324 -18.18 -13.19 10.96
N VAL A 325 -18.18 -11.87 11.20
CA VAL A 325 -18.33 -11.30 12.55
C VAL A 325 -19.70 -11.65 13.14
N ARG A 326 -20.77 -11.59 12.34
CA ARG A 326 -22.11 -12.03 12.76
C ARG A 326 -22.06 -13.47 13.25
N ASP A 327 -21.48 -14.37 12.47
CA ASP A 327 -21.44 -15.80 12.76
C ASP A 327 -20.62 -16.13 14.01
N ALA A 328 -19.53 -15.38 14.25
CA ALA A 328 -18.68 -15.51 15.44
C ALA A 328 -19.35 -14.99 16.74
N LEU A 329 -20.34 -14.11 16.64
CA LEU A 329 -21.02 -13.57 17.83
C LEU A 329 -22.03 -14.55 18.43
N ALA A 330 -22.15 -14.57 19.76
CA ALA A 330 -23.28 -15.19 20.44
C ALA A 330 -24.61 -14.48 20.07
N PRO A 331 -25.77 -15.15 20.18
CA PRO A 331 -27.05 -14.45 20.22
C PRO A 331 -27.05 -13.35 21.31
N GLY A 332 -27.46 -12.13 20.97
CA GLY A 332 -27.35 -10.95 21.84
C GLY A 332 -25.95 -10.34 21.92
N GLY A 333 -24.97 -10.90 21.22
CA GLY A 333 -23.61 -10.36 21.10
C GLY A 333 -23.56 -9.10 20.25
N ARG A 334 -22.46 -8.35 20.33
CA ARG A 334 -22.35 -7.06 19.64
C ARG A 334 -21.01 -6.88 18.94
N PHE A 335 -21.04 -6.19 17.82
CA PHE A 335 -19.85 -5.73 17.10
C PHE A 335 -19.68 -4.23 17.27
N LEU A 336 -18.48 -3.81 17.65
CA LEU A 336 -18.06 -2.41 17.74
C LEU A 336 -17.00 -2.13 16.69
N LEU A 337 -17.25 -1.12 15.87
CA LEU A 337 -16.33 -0.69 14.84
C LEU A 337 -16.00 0.78 15.02
N ALA A 338 -14.78 1.06 15.47
CA ALA A 338 -14.23 2.40 15.52
C ALA A 338 -13.25 2.59 14.37
N ASP A 339 -13.54 3.46 13.42
CA ASP A 339 -12.69 3.56 12.23
C ASP A 339 -12.70 4.92 11.56
N VAL A 340 -11.76 5.08 10.62
CA VAL A 340 -11.77 6.16 9.64
C VAL A 340 -12.86 5.90 8.61
N VAL A 341 -13.64 6.94 8.31
CA VAL A 341 -14.75 6.91 7.37
C VAL A 341 -14.61 8.02 6.34
N VAL A 342 -15.23 7.84 5.18
CA VAL A 342 -15.34 8.94 4.22
C VAL A 342 -16.36 9.95 4.77
N PRO A 343 -15.96 11.19 5.10
CA PRO A 343 -16.88 12.20 5.63
C PRO A 343 -17.81 12.71 4.52
N ALA A 344 -18.95 13.29 4.93
CA ALA A 344 -19.90 13.88 3.98
C ALA A 344 -19.31 15.13 3.26
N ASP A 345 -18.49 15.90 3.98
CA ASP A 345 -17.67 16.97 3.44
C ASP A 345 -16.20 16.53 3.45
N LEU A 346 -15.56 16.49 2.28
CA LEU A 346 -14.15 16.10 2.17
C LEU A 346 -13.21 17.08 2.88
N ALA A 347 -13.65 18.31 3.18
CA ALA A 347 -12.89 19.23 4.01
C ALA A 347 -12.71 18.75 5.47
N ASP A 348 -13.55 17.81 5.92
CA ASP A 348 -13.45 17.20 7.24
C ASP A 348 -12.53 15.96 7.27
N ALA A 349 -11.94 15.57 6.13
CA ALA A 349 -10.92 14.52 6.07
C ALA A 349 -9.59 15.04 6.64
N ARG A 350 -9.25 14.61 7.85
CA ARG A 350 -8.08 15.06 8.61
C ARG A 350 -7.09 13.93 8.89
N THR A 351 -7.59 12.71 8.97
CA THR A 351 -6.79 11.51 9.16
C THR A 351 -6.07 11.20 7.85
N PRO A 352 -4.73 11.14 7.85
CA PRO A 352 -4.01 10.89 6.62
C PRO A 352 -4.20 9.45 6.16
N LEU A 353 -4.41 9.29 4.86
CA LEU A 353 -4.62 7.99 4.22
C LEU A 353 -3.49 7.68 3.23
N THR A 354 -3.23 6.39 3.05
CA THR A 354 -2.26 5.83 2.12
C THR A 354 -3.02 5.35 0.88
N PRO A 355 -2.92 6.04 -0.26
CA PRO A 355 -3.61 5.65 -1.49
C PRO A 355 -3.28 4.20 -1.89
N GLY A 356 -4.29 3.42 -2.25
CA GLY A 356 -4.13 2.02 -2.65
C GLY A 356 -4.04 1.01 -1.50
N PHE A 357 -3.85 1.47 -0.26
CA PHE A 357 -3.86 0.64 0.93
C PHE A 357 -5.07 0.93 1.81
N ASP A 358 -5.25 2.20 2.18
CA ASP A 358 -6.39 2.64 2.96
C ASP A 358 -7.59 2.89 2.06
N ARG A 359 -8.70 2.21 2.37
CA ARG A 359 -9.93 2.20 1.58
C ARG A 359 -11.13 2.49 2.48
N PRO A 360 -11.19 3.64 3.17
CA PRO A 360 -12.32 3.94 4.04
C PRO A 360 -13.64 3.95 3.25
N SER A 361 -14.73 3.61 3.91
CA SER A 361 -16.08 3.67 3.35
C SER A 361 -16.92 4.67 4.14
N THR A 362 -17.98 5.19 3.52
CA THR A 362 -18.90 6.09 4.23
C THR A 362 -19.60 5.34 5.37
N VAL A 363 -20.08 6.07 6.38
CA VAL A 363 -20.91 5.50 7.44
C VAL A 363 -22.16 4.83 6.87
N ALA A 364 -22.77 5.42 5.84
CA ALA A 364 -23.99 4.90 5.23
C ALA A 364 -23.77 3.51 4.59
N GLU A 365 -22.70 3.34 3.81
CA GLU A 365 -22.34 2.04 3.23
C GLU A 365 -22.10 0.99 4.30
N GLN A 366 -21.37 1.34 5.35
CA GLN A 366 -21.07 0.41 6.43
C GLN A 366 -22.32 -0.03 7.20
N LEU A 367 -23.26 0.89 7.47
CA LEU A 367 -24.55 0.54 8.09
C LEU A 367 -25.37 -0.41 7.20
N ILE A 368 -25.37 -0.20 5.88
CA ILE A 368 -26.05 -1.10 4.93
C ILE A 368 -25.47 -2.52 5.04
N TRP A 369 -24.15 -2.66 4.93
CA TRP A 369 -23.51 -3.98 5.00
C TRP A 369 -23.70 -4.68 6.35
N LEU A 370 -23.74 -3.93 7.45
CA LEU A 370 -24.05 -4.49 8.78
C LEU A 370 -25.50 -5.01 8.84
N VAL A 371 -26.46 -4.25 8.31
CA VAL A 371 -27.86 -4.69 8.24
C VAL A 371 -28.02 -5.91 7.33
N GLU A 372 -27.35 -5.94 6.18
CA GLU A 372 -27.33 -7.10 5.28
C GLU A 372 -26.70 -8.34 5.91
N ALA A 373 -25.71 -8.16 6.79
CA ALA A 373 -25.15 -9.21 7.64
C ALA A 373 -26.08 -9.61 8.81
N GLY A 374 -27.27 -9.01 8.91
CA GLY A 374 -28.32 -9.35 9.86
C GLY A 374 -28.29 -8.56 11.16
N PHE A 375 -27.44 -7.53 11.31
CA PHE A 375 -27.34 -6.72 12.51
C PHE A 375 -28.40 -5.63 12.61
N GLU A 376 -28.75 -5.26 13.84
CA GLU A 376 -29.32 -3.95 14.14
C GLU A 376 -28.16 -2.98 14.39
N ALA A 377 -27.92 -2.05 13.46
CA ALA A 377 -26.74 -1.18 13.48
C ALA A 377 -27.10 0.30 13.69
N ARG A 378 -26.25 1.01 14.43
CA ARG A 378 -26.37 2.46 14.67
C ARG A 378 -25.01 3.12 14.86
N VAL A 379 -24.96 4.43 14.63
CA VAL A 379 -23.82 5.27 15.01
C VAL A 379 -23.88 5.53 16.52
N ALA A 380 -22.80 5.22 17.25
CA ALA A 380 -22.65 5.60 18.65
C ALA A 380 -21.98 6.96 18.80
N TRP A 381 -21.04 7.26 17.93
CA TRP A 381 -20.29 8.51 17.92
C TRP A 381 -19.71 8.78 16.52
N ALA A 382 -19.56 10.05 16.16
CA ALA A 382 -18.85 10.47 14.95
C ALA A 382 -18.28 11.88 15.13
N GLU A 383 -17.07 12.12 14.62
CA GLU A 383 -16.40 13.42 14.63
C GLU A 383 -15.45 13.50 13.43
N GLY A 384 -15.68 14.46 12.52
CA GLY A 384 -14.90 14.58 11.29
C GLY A 384 -14.97 13.33 10.43
N ASP A 385 -13.82 12.73 10.16
CA ASP A 385 -13.65 11.48 9.40
C ASP A 385 -13.51 10.24 10.29
N LEU A 386 -13.95 10.30 11.55
CA LEU A 386 -13.91 9.19 12.49
C LEU A 386 -15.32 8.83 12.97
N ALA A 387 -15.60 7.54 13.13
CA ALA A 387 -16.88 7.06 13.65
C ALA A 387 -16.74 5.81 14.53
N VAL A 388 -17.65 5.67 15.49
CA VAL A 388 -17.90 4.43 16.24
C VAL A 388 -19.29 3.92 15.88
N LEU A 389 -19.35 2.75 15.27
CA LEU A 389 -20.58 2.02 14.95
C LEU A 389 -20.79 0.89 15.95
N VAL A 390 -22.05 0.63 16.27
CA VAL A 390 -22.49 -0.48 17.12
C VAL A 390 -23.49 -1.30 16.33
N ALA A 391 -23.25 -2.60 16.25
CA ALA A 391 -24.09 -3.56 15.54
C ALA A 391 -24.46 -4.71 16.48
N GLU A 392 -25.76 -4.91 16.73
CA GLU A 392 -26.26 -5.87 17.71
C GLU A 392 -26.82 -7.12 17.02
N ARG A 393 -26.42 -8.29 17.53
CA ARG A 393 -26.92 -9.57 17.06
C ARG A 393 -28.24 -9.90 17.74
N ALA A 394 -29.34 -9.55 17.07
CA ALA A 394 -30.70 -9.99 17.45
C ALA A 394 -30.81 -11.51 17.60
#